data_AF-A0A7G1KRW0-F1
#
_entry.id   AF-A0A7G1KRW0-F1
#
_cell.length_a   1.000
_cell.length_b   1.000
_cell.length_c   1.000
_cell.angle_alpha   90.00
_cell.angle_beta   90.00
_cell.angle_gamma   90.00
#
_symmetry.space_group_name_H-M   'P 1'
#
loop_
_entity.id
_entity.type
_entity.pdbx_description
1 polymer ?
#
loop_
_entity_poly.entity_id
_entity_poly.type
_entity_poly.pdbx_seq_one_letter_code
_entity_poly.pdbx_strand_id
1 'polypeptide(L)' 'MSDSTRDRIIGAALRLFGEQGYARTTVSQIEKAAGLSGGTGALYRHFRTKDDLLIEAVRTQMGECGQWGPSRTTG' A
#
# COMPACT_ATOMS: atom_id res chain seq x y z
N MET A 1 -10.09 -10.50 -7.18
CA MET A 1 -9.29 -9.34 -6.73
C MET A 1 -7.95 -9.44 -7.44
N SER A 2 -7.74 -8.63 -8.47
CA SER A 2 -6.46 -8.63 -9.20
C SER A 2 -5.40 -8.05 -8.27
N ASP A 3 -4.66 -8.93 -7.60
CA ASP A 3 -3.53 -8.64 -6.70
C ASP A 3 -2.44 -7.94 -7.50
N SER A 4 -2.62 -6.64 -7.72
CA SER A 4 -1.71 -5.84 -8.51
C SER A 4 -0.45 -5.66 -7.68
N THR A 5 0.71 -5.61 -8.31
CA THR A 5 1.98 -5.31 -7.63
C THR A 5 1.86 -4.07 -6.73
N ARG A 6 1.04 -3.10 -7.13
CA ARG A 6 0.68 -1.92 -6.35
C ARG A 6 0.02 -2.24 -5.01
N ASP A 7 -0.98 -3.14 -4.98
CA ASP A 7 -1.70 -3.48 -3.75
C ASP A 7 -0.79 -4.24 -2.77
N ARG A 8 0.08 -5.10 -3.29
CA ARG A 8 1.12 -5.77 -2.49
C ARG A 8 2.07 -4.77 -1.85
N ILE A 9 2.51 -3.76 -2.60
CA ILE A 9 3.36 -2.68 -2.09
C ILE A 9 2.62 -1.89 -0.99
N ILE A 10 1.35 -1.53 -1.22
CA ILE A 10 0.54 -0.78 -0.26
C ILE A 10 0.35 -1.58 1.04
N GLY A 11 -0.03 -2.85 0.96
CA GLY A 11 -0.20 -3.71 2.12
C GLY A 11 1.09 -3.91 2.91
N ALA A 12 2.21 -4.12 2.21
CA ALA A 12 3.54 -4.21 2.82
C ALA A 12 3.94 -2.90 3.53
N ALA A 13 3.67 -1.74 2.89
CA ALA A 13 3.97 -0.44 3.45
C ALA A 13 3.16 -0.17 4.72
N LEU A 14 1.83 -0.38 4.68
CA LEU A 14 0.95 -0.23 5.85
C LEU A 14 1.41 -1.07 7.03
N ARG A 15 1.74 -2.34 6.78
CA ARG A 15 2.23 -3.26 7.80
C ARG A 15 3.52 -2.74 8.44
N LEU A 16 4.52 -2.40 7.64
CA LEU A 16 5.81 -1.90 8.14
C LEU A 16 5.67 -0.55 8.85
N PHE A 17 4.78 0.34 8.38
CA PHE A 17 4.49 1.59 9.06
C PHE A 17 3.85 1.36 10.43
N GLY A 18 2.96 0.37 10.56
CA GLY A 18 2.36 -0.01 11.84
C GLY A 18 3.33 -0.72 12.81
N GLU A 19 4.25 -1.55 12.29
CA GLU A 19 5.15 -2.34 13.14
C GLU A 19 6.35 -1.54 13.69
N GLN A 20 6.98 -0.69 12.87
CA GLN A 20 8.24 0.00 13.23
C GLN A 20 8.21 1.53 13.02
N GLY A 21 7.12 2.07 12.49
CA GLY A 21 6.93 3.49 12.24
C GLY A 21 7.51 3.98 10.90
N TYR A 22 6.88 5.01 10.34
CA TYR A 22 7.25 5.60 9.04
C TYR A 22 8.73 5.97 8.93
N ALA A 23 9.32 6.56 9.97
CA ALA A 23 10.71 7.02 9.93
C ALA A 23 11.73 5.88 9.78
N ARG A 24 11.47 4.71 10.37
CA ARG A 24 12.37 3.54 10.30
C ARG A 24 12.17 2.70 9.04
N THR A 25 11.01 2.81 8.40
CA THR A 25 10.70 2.05 7.19
C THR A 25 11.40 2.62 5.96
N THR A 26 12.17 1.77 5.30
CA THR A 26 12.87 2.09 4.04
C THR A 26 12.18 1.48 2.83
N VAL A 27 12.37 2.09 1.66
CA VAL A 27 11.82 1.62 0.38
C VAL A 27 12.21 0.17 0.09
N SER A 28 13.47 -0.21 0.37
CA SER A 28 13.94 -1.58 0.14
C SER A 28 13.29 -2.61 1.05
N GLN A 29 12.90 -2.25 2.29
CA GLN A 29 12.14 -3.13 3.16
C GLN A 29 10.73 -3.36 2.61
N ILE A 30 10.09 -2.30 2.09
CA ILE A 30 8.75 -2.37 1.49
C ILE A 30 8.80 -3.23 0.22
N GLU A 31 9.79 -3.03 -0.65
CA GLU A 31 10.00 -3.86 -1.85
C GLU A 31 10.14 -5.34 -1.48
N LYS A 32 11.01 -5.64 -0.51
CA LYS A 32 11.24 -7.01 -0.05
C LYS A 32 9.97 -7.63 0.55
N ALA A 33 9.21 -6.86 1.33
CA ALA A 33 7.95 -7.30 1.92
C ALA A 33 6.83 -7.48 0.88
N ALA A 34 6.83 -6.69 -0.20
CA ALA A 34 5.91 -6.82 -1.32
C ALA A 34 6.23 -8.03 -2.23
N GLY A 35 7.39 -8.67 -2.04
CA GLY A 35 7.88 -9.75 -2.91
C GLY A 35 8.53 -9.25 -4.19
N LEU A 36 8.97 -7.98 -4.19
CA LEU A 36 9.81 -7.41 -5.25
C LEU A 36 11.28 -7.64 -4.92
N SER A 37 12.11 -7.64 -5.96
CA SER A 37 13.56 -7.58 -5.78
C SER A 37 13.92 -6.28 -5.05
N GLY A 38 14.22 -6.38 -3.76
CA GLY A 38 14.55 -5.24 -2.91
C GLY A 38 15.83 -4.55 -3.41
N GLY A 39 15.79 -3.23 -3.55
CA GLY A 39 16.93 -2.43 -4.00
C GLY A 39 17.05 -2.27 -5.52
N THR A 40 16.12 -2.81 -6.31
CA THR A 40 16.12 -2.65 -7.79
C THR A 40 15.50 -1.33 -8.24
N GLY A 41 14.91 -0.56 -7.32
CA GLY A 41 14.17 0.65 -7.64
C GLY A 41 12.84 0.39 -8.36
N ALA A 42 12.32 -0.84 -8.27
CA ALA A 42 11.01 -1.19 -8.80
C ALA A 42 9.91 -0.35 -8.13
N LEU A 43 10.09 0.02 -6.86
CA LEU A 43 9.19 0.92 -6.16
C LEU A 43 9.21 2.33 -6.75
N TYR A 44 10.37 2.86 -7.16
CA TYR A 44 10.48 4.18 -7.82
C TYR A 44 9.74 4.25 -9.17
N ARG A 45 9.46 3.09 -9.79
CA ARG A 45 8.64 3.01 -11.01
C ARG A 45 7.14 3.26 -10.73
N HIS A 46 6.70 3.01 -9.50
CA HIS A 46 5.31 3.15 -9.08
C HIS A 46 5.06 4.35 -8.17
N PHE A 47 6.03 4.71 -7.32
CA PHE A 47 5.92 5.79 -6.35
C PHE A 47 7.18 6.65 -6.36
N ARG A 48 7.02 7.95 -6.56
CA ARG A 48 8.13 8.90 -6.62
C ARG A 48 8.74 9.18 -5.25
N THR A 49 7.93 9.16 -4.21
CA THR A 49 8.34 9.52 -2.84
C THR A 49 7.74 8.57 -1.80
N LYS A 50 8.36 8.54 -0.62
CA LYS A 50 7.85 7.77 0.52
C LYS A 50 6.53 8.35 1.06
N ASP A 51 6.35 9.67 0.91
CA ASP A 51 5.11 10.37 1.25
C ASP A 51 3.97 10.03 0.28
N ASP A 52 4.22 9.96 -1.03
CA ASP A 52 3.23 9.48 -2.02
C ASP A 52 2.72 8.08 -1.67
N LEU A 53 3.65 7.21 -1.28
CA LEU A 53 3.31 5.84 -0.87
C LEU A 53 2.43 5.83 0.37
N LEU A 54 2.73 6.69 1.36
CA LEU A 54 1.92 6.82 2.57
C LEU A 54 0.52 7.36 2.25
N ILE A 55 0.43 8.41 1.44
CA ILE A 55 -0.84 9.03 1.05
C ILE A 55 -1.71 8.01 0.32
N GLU A 56 -1.16 7.30 -0.66
CA GLU A 56 -1.90 6.31 -1.42
C GLU A 56 -2.27 5.09 -0.57
N ALA A 57 -1.38 4.64 0.33
CA ALA A 57 -1.69 3.55 1.25
C ALA A 57 -2.87 3.89 2.18
N VAL A 58 -2.85 5.09 2.75
CA VAL A 58 -3.91 5.61 3.61
C VAL A 58 -5.20 5.83 2.82
N ARG A 59 -5.10 6.33 1.59
CA ARG A 59 -6.24 6.55 0.70
C ARG A 59 -6.91 5.25 0.28
N THR A 60 -6.16 4.19 0.01
CA THR A 60 -6.72 2.86 -0.26
C THR A 60 -7.45 2.32 0.97
N GLN A 61 -6.83 2.37 2.15
CA GLN A 61 -7.46 1.93 3.41
C GLN A 61 -8.76 2.69 3.72
N MET A 62 -8.79 4.01 3.45
CA MET A 62 -9.98 4.83 3.67
C MET A 62 -11.02 4.71 2.56
N GLY A 63 -10.59 4.44 1.32
CA GLY A 63 -11.48 4.23 0.18
C GLY A 63 -12.35 2.98 0.33
N GLU A 64 -11.86 1.97 1.04
CA GLU A 64 -12.63 0.78 1.42
C GLU A 64 -13.73 1.10 2.45
N CYS A 65 -13.58 2.16 3.24
CA CYS A 65 -14.66 2.65 4.11
C CYS A 65 -15.79 3.32 3.31
N GLY A 66 -15.55 3.65 2.03
CA GLY A 66 -16.54 4.23 1.11
C GLY A 66 -17.38 3.23 0.34
N GLN A 67 -17.09 1.92 0.41
CA GLN A 67 -17.91 0.90 -0.29
C GLN A 67 -19.14 0.44 0.49
N TRP A 68 -19.48 1.08 1.61
CA TRP A 68 -20.82 0.96 2.18
C TRP A 68 -21.82 1.75 1.32
N GLY A 69 -22.04 1.26 0.10
CA GLY A 69 -23.28 1.55 -0.61
C GLY A 69 -24.42 0.87 0.16
N PRO A 70 -25.59 1.52 0.30
CA PRO A 70 -26.73 0.90 0.95
C PRO A 70 -27.02 -0.41 0.22
N SER A 71 -26.94 -1.51 0.97
CA SER A 71 -27.41 -2.82 0.52
C SER A 71 -28.82 -2.62 -0.02
N ARG A 72 -28.90 -2.72 -1.35
CA ARG A 72 -30.11 -2.70 -2.15
C ARG A 72 -31.03 -3.76 -1.56
N THR A 73 -32.10 -3.34 -0.91
CA THR A 73 -33.21 -4.21 -0.52
C THR A 73 -33.83 -4.73 -1.80
N THR A 74 -33.43 -5.92 -2.23
CA THR A 74 -34.16 -6.66 -3.25
C THR A 74 -35.41 -7.20 -2.55
N GLY A 75 -36.56 -6.63 -2.91
CA GLY A 75 -37.88 -7.11 -2.52
C GLY A 75 -38.31 -8.35 -3.28
#